data_AF-A0A550BWB2-F1
#
_entry.id   AF-A0A550BWB2-F1
#
_cell.length_a   1.000
_cell.length_b   1.000
_cell.length_c   1.000
_cell.angle_alpha   90.00
_cell.angle_beta   90.00
_cell.angle_gamma   90.00
#
_symmetry.space_group_name_H-M   'P 1'
#
loop_
_entity.id
_entity.type
_entity.pdbx_description
1 polymer ?
#
loop_
_entity_poly.entity_id
_entity_poly.type
_entity_poly.pdbx_seq_one_letter_code
_entity_poly.pdbx_strand_id
1 'polypeptide(L)'
;MEENDEQTESALLKAYNAIMTLIPGFSEYLLAMPRHSIAALIHEMQDICNRARGDDTHLLRNLVLVAILDDPLTDRLNPPLLESDPKVRRGINHPQFARQIVPFAVYDDLVDEATHDATIAGMQKGTIKINDDSLSMIFWAPKERDPDDEEQGMGRNPLLVRLYRGLWLGKTKAYAAPSSVPRGCNAQAHGHLRVTAESIAYVAMQARFACSAVTDWKLADGDWTMQAFYKNIIEALYLDEDDPDEWAEETLRWWNTEIFGKPEGAEEETIAADEKEASHELKNCRSKREARAAKRAAARRAKAAQAAVV
;
A
#
# COMPACT_ATOMS: atom_id res chain seq x y z
N MET A 1 -5.22 -6.19 33.82
CA MET A 1 -5.95 -7.21 33.04
C MET A 1 -7.17 -6.56 32.43
N GLU A 2 -8.01 -5.86 33.21
CA GLU A 2 -9.13 -5.05 32.72
C GLU A 2 -8.74 -3.95 31.72
N GLU A 3 -7.66 -3.19 31.97
CA GLU A 3 -7.24 -2.08 31.08
C GLU A 3 -6.81 -2.53 29.66
N ASN A 4 -6.27 -3.76 29.55
CA ASN A 4 -5.91 -4.35 28.25
C ASN A 4 -7.14 -4.90 27.51
N ASP A 5 -8.16 -5.33 28.25
CA ASP A 5 -9.43 -5.81 27.69
C ASP A 5 -10.27 -4.63 27.18
N GLU A 6 -10.32 -3.50 27.90
CA GLU A 6 -11.00 -2.28 27.46
C GLU A 6 -10.35 -1.66 26.21
N GLN A 7 -9.02 -1.60 26.14
CA GLN A 7 -8.31 -1.14 24.93
C GLN A 7 -8.60 -2.05 23.73
N THR A 8 -8.65 -3.37 23.97
CA THR A 8 -8.96 -4.35 22.93
C THR A 8 -10.41 -4.20 22.45
N GLU A 9 -11.36 -4.02 23.36
CA GLU A 9 -12.77 -3.81 23.04
C GLU A 9 -12.98 -2.51 22.25
N SER A 10 -12.31 -1.42 22.65
CA SER A 10 -12.32 -0.15 21.93
C SER A 10 -11.77 -0.28 20.50
N ALA A 11 -10.64 -0.99 20.32
CA ALA A 11 -10.07 -1.24 19.00
C ALA A 11 -10.99 -2.09 18.10
N LEU A 12 -11.60 -3.14 18.67
CA LEU A 12 -12.56 -3.98 17.95
C LEU A 12 -13.82 -3.20 17.55
N LEU A 13 -14.30 -2.30 18.41
CA LEU A 13 -15.45 -1.45 18.11
C LEU A 13 -15.13 -0.44 17.00
N LYS A 14 -13.94 0.18 17.04
CA LYS A 14 -13.45 1.04 15.94
C LYS A 14 -13.40 0.28 14.62
N ALA A 15 -12.83 -0.93 14.60
CA ALA A 15 -12.78 -1.78 13.42
C ALA A 15 -14.19 -2.18 12.93
N TYR A 16 -15.09 -2.56 13.84
CA TYR A 16 -16.48 -2.88 13.52
C TYR A 16 -17.19 -1.69 12.85
N ASN A 17 -17.08 -0.50 13.43
CA ASN A 17 -17.68 0.72 12.88
C ASN A 17 -17.11 1.10 11.51
N ALA A 18 -15.80 0.90 11.32
CA ALA A 18 -15.16 1.10 10.02
C ALA A 18 -15.74 0.15 8.96
N ILE A 19 -15.93 -1.13 9.28
CA ILE A 19 -16.54 -2.11 8.37
C ILE A 19 -17.99 -1.72 8.05
N MET A 20 -18.78 -1.29 9.05
CA MET A 20 -20.16 -0.84 8.81
C MET A 20 -20.23 0.37 7.86
N THR A 21 -19.23 1.26 7.94
CA THR A 21 -19.14 2.44 7.08
C THR A 21 -18.69 2.07 5.66
N LEU A 22 -17.76 1.11 5.55
CA LEU A 22 -17.19 0.68 4.27
C LEU A 22 -18.19 -0.08 3.39
N ILE A 23 -19.12 -0.83 4.00
CA ILE A 23 -20.08 -1.68 3.29
C ILE A 23 -21.50 -1.16 3.55
N PRO A 24 -22.07 -0.34 2.65
CA PRO A 24 -23.43 0.16 2.80
C PRO A 24 -24.45 -0.97 2.92
N GLY A 25 -25.37 -0.87 3.89
CA GLY A 25 -26.41 -1.87 4.15
C GLY A 25 -25.96 -3.06 5.01
N PHE A 26 -24.68 -3.13 5.37
CA PHE A 26 -24.13 -4.32 6.03
C PHE A 26 -24.70 -4.56 7.43
N SER A 27 -25.01 -3.50 8.19
CA SER A 27 -25.62 -3.61 9.51
C SER A 27 -27.03 -4.21 9.42
N GLU A 28 -27.83 -3.78 8.45
CA GLU A 28 -29.17 -4.33 8.21
C GLU A 28 -29.11 -5.80 7.78
N TYR A 29 -28.14 -6.16 6.92
CA TYR A 29 -27.91 -7.56 6.53
C TYR A 29 -27.52 -8.42 7.72
N LEU A 30 -26.62 -7.95 8.59
CA LEU A 30 -26.21 -8.68 9.79
C LEU A 30 -27.38 -8.91 10.76
N LEU A 31 -28.23 -7.90 10.97
CA LEU A 31 -29.40 -8.00 11.85
C LEU A 31 -30.47 -8.96 11.31
N ALA A 32 -30.62 -9.03 9.99
CA ALA A 32 -31.56 -9.95 9.33
C ALA A 32 -31.01 -11.39 9.22
N MET A 33 -29.72 -11.60 9.46
CA MET A 33 -29.03 -12.87 9.22
C MET A 33 -29.19 -13.86 10.39
N PRO A 34 -29.53 -15.13 10.15
CA PRO A 34 -29.50 -16.16 11.19
C PRO A 34 -28.10 -16.33 11.79
N ARG A 35 -28.00 -16.59 13.10
CA ARG A 35 -26.69 -16.74 13.80
C ARG A 35 -25.71 -17.70 13.12
N HIS A 36 -26.18 -18.83 12.59
CA HIS A 36 -25.33 -19.80 11.90
C HIS A 36 -24.74 -19.25 10.58
N SER A 37 -25.46 -18.34 9.91
CA SER A 37 -24.99 -17.67 8.69
C SER A 37 -23.95 -16.59 9.00
N ILE A 38 -24.01 -15.96 10.19
CA ILE A 38 -22.98 -15.01 10.65
C ILE A 38 -21.62 -15.71 10.81
N ALA A 39 -21.60 -16.91 11.41
CA ALA A 39 -20.37 -17.68 11.54
C ALA A 39 -19.76 -18.05 10.18
N ALA A 40 -20.60 -18.43 9.21
CA ALA A 40 -20.16 -18.70 7.84
C ALA A 40 -19.61 -17.45 7.15
N LEU A 41 -20.25 -16.29 7.34
CA LEU A 41 -19.77 -15.01 6.82
C LEU A 41 -18.40 -14.64 7.41
N ILE A 42 -18.21 -14.79 8.72
CA ILE A 42 -16.91 -14.54 9.37
C ILE A 42 -15.83 -15.42 8.76
N HIS A 43 -16.11 -16.70 8.55
CA HIS A 43 -15.16 -17.62 7.91
C HIS A 43 -14.82 -17.20 6.47
N GLU A 44 -15.83 -16.84 5.67
CA GLU A 44 -15.64 -16.36 4.29
C GLU A 44 -14.78 -15.08 4.26
N MET A 45 -15.06 -14.12 5.16
CA MET A 45 -14.28 -12.89 5.29
C MET A 45 -12.83 -13.19 5.67
N GLN A 46 -12.60 -14.08 6.63
CA GLN A 46 -11.25 -14.50 7.04
C GLN A 46 -10.50 -15.16 5.88
N ASP A 47 -11.16 -16.03 5.11
CA ASP A 47 -10.56 -16.67 3.94
C ASP A 47 -10.18 -15.65 2.86
N ILE A 48 -11.05 -14.67 2.57
CA ILE A 48 -10.77 -13.61 1.61
C ILE A 48 -9.60 -12.75 2.10
N CYS A 49 -9.61 -12.31 3.36
CA CYS A 49 -8.51 -11.53 3.94
C CYS A 49 -7.18 -12.30 3.89
N ASN A 50 -7.20 -13.61 4.16
CA ASN A 50 -6.01 -14.45 4.08
C ASN A 50 -5.49 -14.59 2.65
N ARG A 51 -6.37 -14.73 1.65
CA ARG A 51 -5.99 -14.77 0.24
C ARG A 51 -5.40 -13.43 -0.21
N ALA A 52 -6.08 -12.31 0.05
CA ALA A 52 -5.61 -10.98 -0.29
C ALA A 52 -4.23 -10.68 0.32
N ARG A 53 -4.07 -10.95 1.62
CA ARG A 53 -2.76 -10.84 2.30
C ARG A 53 -1.71 -11.76 1.68
N GLY A 54 -2.10 -12.97 1.25
CA GLY A 54 -1.21 -13.92 0.58
C GLY A 54 -0.68 -13.37 -0.75
N ASP A 55 -1.55 -12.78 -1.56
CA ASP A 55 -1.19 -12.13 -2.83
C ASP A 55 -0.23 -10.96 -2.60
N ASP A 56 -0.54 -10.10 -1.62
CA ASP A 56 0.33 -8.98 -1.21
C ASP A 56 1.70 -9.47 -0.69
N THR A 57 1.69 -10.53 0.12
CA THR A 57 2.91 -11.13 0.66
C THR A 57 3.80 -11.63 -0.48
N HIS A 58 3.21 -12.32 -1.46
CA HIS A 58 3.94 -12.81 -2.63
C HIS A 58 4.50 -11.65 -3.47
N LEU A 59 3.67 -10.63 -3.71
CA LEU A 59 4.04 -9.40 -4.41
C LEU A 59 5.27 -8.72 -3.77
N LEU A 60 5.18 -8.42 -2.47
CA LEU A 60 6.19 -7.64 -1.76
C LEU A 60 7.45 -8.45 -1.47
N ARG A 61 7.32 -9.77 -1.24
CA ARG A 61 8.48 -10.67 -1.12
C ARG A 61 9.39 -10.63 -2.35
N ASN A 62 8.84 -10.43 -3.54
CA ASN A 62 9.63 -10.38 -4.77
C ASN A 62 10.08 -8.94 -5.06
N LEU A 63 9.21 -7.96 -4.84
CA LEU A 63 9.53 -6.54 -5.05
C LEU A 63 10.66 -6.05 -4.13
N VAL A 64 10.74 -6.54 -2.89
CA VAL A 64 11.78 -6.12 -1.91
C VAL A 64 13.21 -6.36 -2.41
N LEU A 65 13.44 -7.36 -3.28
CA LEU A 65 14.76 -7.67 -3.82
C LEU A 65 15.35 -6.51 -4.64
N VAL A 66 14.47 -5.70 -5.23
CA VAL A 66 14.85 -4.49 -5.94
C VAL A 66 14.63 -3.29 -5.04
N ALA A 67 13.44 -3.14 -4.43
CA ALA A 67 13.02 -1.94 -3.68
C ALA A 67 13.94 -1.55 -2.50
N ILE A 68 14.73 -2.49 -1.97
CA ILE A 68 15.72 -2.22 -0.92
C ILE A 68 16.95 -1.44 -1.42
N LEU A 69 17.18 -1.41 -2.74
CA LEU A 69 18.28 -0.71 -3.38
C LEU A 69 17.94 0.77 -3.55
N ASP A 70 18.89 1.65 -3.27
CA ASP A 70 18.73 3.09 -3.43
C ASP A 70 18.53 3.47 -4.89
N ASP A 71 19.44 3.02 -5.75
CA ASP A 71 19.31 3.10 -7.20
C ASP A 71 19.40 1.69 -7.82
N PRO A 72 18.29 1.11 -8.31
CA PRO A 72 18.30 -0.23 -8.89
C PRO A 72 19.07 -0.31 -10.23
N LEU A 73 19.42 0.83 -10.84
CA LEU A 73 20.23 0.87 -12.06
C LEU A 73 21.69 0.56 -11.75
N THR A 74 22.22 1.11 -10.65
CA THR A 74 23.64 0.99 -10.26
C THR A 74 23.88 -0.03 -9.16
N ASP A 75 22.98 -0.10 -8.18
CA ASP A 75 23.19 -0.87 -6.96
C ASP A 75 22.74 -2.31 -7.16
N ARG A 76 23.34 -3.24 -6.41
CA ARG A 76 22.98 -4.66 -6.44
C ARG A 76 22.94 -5.21 -5.03
N LEU A 77 22.24 -6.32 -4.86
CA LEU A 77 22.34 -7.13 -3.65
C LEU A 77 23.72 -7.77 -3.57
N ASN A 78 24.36 -7.68 -2.40
CA ASN A 78 25.64 -8.28 -2.12
C ASN A 78 25.59 -9.08 -0.80
N PRO A 79 25.68 -10.42 -0.84
CA PRO A 79 25.84 -11.26 -2.05
C PRO A 79 24.58 -11.26 -2.94
N PRO A 80 24.69 -11.57 -4.24
CA PRO A 80 23.52 -11.61 -5.13
C PRO A 80 22.43 -12.57 -4.65
N LEU A 81 21.17 -12.11 -4.75
CA LEU A 81 19.97 -12.89 -4.50
C LEU A 81 19.01 -12.77 -5.69
N LEU A 82 18.46 -13.92 -6.10
CA LEU A 82 17.46 -14.06 -7.15
C LEU A 82 16.08 -14.39 -6.54
N GLU A 83 15.02 -14.21 -7.32
CA GLU A 83 13.65 -14.55 -6.89
C GLU A 83 13.50 -16.05 -6.56
N SER A 84 14.23 -16.91 -7.28
CA SER A 84 14.26 -18.36 -7.05
C SER A 84 15.05 -18.77 -5.80
N ASP A 85 15.84 -17.86 -5.21
CA ASP A 85 16.62 -18.18 -4.03
C ASP A 85 15.73 -18.39 -2.80
N PRO A 86 16.10 -19.33 -1.91
CA PRO A 86 15.33 -19.57 -0.71
C PRO A 86 15.35 -18.35 0.21
N LYS A 87 14.18 -17.95 0.71
CA LYS A 87 13.99 -16.77 1.56
C LYS A 87 14.87 -16.80 2.82
N VAL A 88 15.24 -17.99 3.31
CA VAL A 88 16.15 -18.17 4.44
C VAL A 88 17.51 -17.48 4.28
N ARG A 89 17.93 -17.15 3.05
CA ARG A 89 19.15 -16.38 2.77
C ARG A 89 19.01 -14.88 3.12
N ARG A 90 17.82 -14.39 3.44
CA ARG A 90 17.56 -13.00 3.86
C ARG A 90 17.72 -12.84 5.38
N GLY A 91 17.16 -11.78 5.95
CA GLY A 91 17.29 -11.43 7.37
C GLY A 91 18.76 -11.22 7.75
N ILE A 92 19.17 -11.72 8.92
CA ILE A 92 20.55 -11.63 9.40
C ILE A 92 21.57 -12.37 8.53
N ASN A 93 21.13 -13.19 7.56
CA ASN A 93 22.00 -13.92 6.65
C ASN A 93 22.43 -13.10 5.42
N HIS A 94 21.90 -11.88 5.25
CA HIS A 94 22.27 -10.98 4.16
C HIS A 94 22.41 -9.53 4.65
N PRO A 95 23.57 -8.86 4.44
CA PRO A 95 23.87 -7.57 5.06
C PRO A 95 22.79 -6.49 4.84
N GLN A 96 22.34 -6.32 3.60
CA GLN A 96 21.32 -5.30 3.30
C GLN A 96 19.96 -5.59 3.96
N PHE A 97 19.58 -6.86 4.13
CA PHE A 97 18.33 -7.24 4.79
C PHE A 97 18.45 -7.15 6.31
N ALA A 98 19.60 -7.55 6.87
CA ALA A 98 19.90 -7.45 8.30
C ALA A 98 19.71 -6.01 8.79
N ARG A 99 20.26 -5.04 8.07
CA ARG A 99 20.14 -3.60 8.36
C ARG A 99 18.70 -3.07 8.43
N GLN A 100 17.73 -3.76 7.87
CA GLN A 100 16.31 -3.36 7.95
C GLN A 100 15.60 -3.96 9.17
N ILE A 101 16.01 -5.14 9.62
CA ILE A 101 15.25 -5.90 10.63
C ILE A 101 15.76 -5.73 12.07
N VAL A 102 16.90 -5.06 12.24
CA VAL A 102 17.52 -4.82 13.56
C VAL A 102 16.89 -3.64 14.31
N PRO A 103 17.05 -3.58 15.64
CA PRO A 103 16.77 -2.38 16.43
C PRO A 103 17.58 -1.16 15.96
N PHE A 104 17.06 0.04 16.26
CA PHE A 104 17.70 1.32 15.94
C PHE A 104 19.15 1.43 16.44
N ALA A 105 19.40 1.04 17.68
CA ALA A 105 20.72 1.12 18.33
C ALA A 105 21.79 0.19 17.71
N VAL A 106 21.38 -0.85 16.98
CA VAL A 106 22.29 -1.86 16.41
C VAL A 106 22.71 -1.51 14.98
N TYR A 107 22.07 -0.50 14.37
CA TYR A 107 22.27 -0.16 12.96
C TYR A 107 23.71 0.18 12.63
N ASP A 108 24.35 1.07 13.40
CA ASP A 108 25.73 1.52 13.13
C ASP A 108 26.73 0.37 13.21
N ASP A 109 26.58 -0.50 14.21
CA ASP A 109 27.41 -1.68 14.39
C ASP A 109 27.29 -2.69 13.22
N LEU A 110 26.21 -2.63 12.42
CA LEU A 110 26.03 -3.41 11.19
C LEU A 110 26.46 -2.68 9.91
N VAL A 111 26.63 -1.36 9.97
CA VAL A 111 27.15 -0.58 8.83
C VAL A 111 28.67 -0.56 8.86
N ASP A 112 29.27 -0.45 10.04
CA ASP A 112 30.71 -0.50 10.23
C ASP A 112 31.27 -1.91 9.97
N GLU A 113 32.20 -2.01 9.01
CA GLU A 113 32.87 -3.26 8.65
C GLU A 113 33.65 -3.87 9.82
N ALA A 114 34.16 -3.06 10.75
CA ALA A 114 34.94 -3.53 11.89
C ALA A 114 34.10 -4.29 12.92
N THR A 115 32.82 -3.92 13.05
CA THR A 115 31.89 -4.50 14.05
C THR A 115 30.90 -5.48 13.43
N HIS A 116 30.63 -5.40 12.12
CA HIS A 116 29.61 -6.17 11.42
C HIS A 116 29.58 -7.66 11.80
N ASP A 117 30.71 -8.36 11.66
CA ASP A 117 30.77 -9.81 11.89
C ASP A 117 30.54 -10.17 13.36
N ALA A 118 31.02 -9.34 14.29
CA ALA A 118 30.79 -9.53 15.72
C ALA A 118 29.31 -9.33 16.07
N THR A 119 28.67 -8.32 15.47
CA THR A 119 27.24 -8.01 15.65
C THR A 119 26.35 -9.13 15.11
N ILE A 120 26.64 -9.62 13.90
CA ILE A 120 25.94 -10.78 13.32
C ILE A 120 26.11 -12.01 14.20
N ALA A 121 27.32 -12.31 14.66
CA ALA A 121 27.57 -13.43 15.57
C ALA A 121 26.86 -13.25 16.93
N GLY A 122 26.74 -12.01 17.42
CA GLY A 122 26.00 -11.69 18.64
C GLY A 122 24.51 -11.96 18.50
N MET A 123 23.90 -11.60 17.37
CA MET A 123 22.50 -11.91 17.07
C MET A 123 22.28 -13.43 16.92
N GLN A 124 23.17 -14.14 16.24
CA GLN A 124 23.09 -15.60 16.08
C GLN A 124 23.18 -16.35 17.43
N LYS A 125 23.97 -15.81 18.37
CA LYS A 125 24.12 -16.36 19.73
C LYS A 125 23.02 -15.91 20.69
N GLY A 126 22.17 -14.95 20.29
CA GLY A 126 21.14 -14.36 21.14
C GLY A 126 21.67 -13.39 22.21
N THR A 127 22.92 -12.93 22.11
CA THR A 127 23.46 -11.89 23.01
C THR A 127 22.97 -10.50 22.62
N ILE A 128 22.69 -10.28 21.32
CA ILE A 128 21.97 -9.12 20.83
C ILE A 128 20.55 -9.59 20.51
N LYS A 129 19.57 -9.05 21.23
CA LYS A 129 18.17 -9.45 21.08
C LYS A 129 17.47 -8.58 20.05
N ILE A 130 16.69 -9.23 19.19
CA ILE A 130 15.71 -8.58 18.32
C ILE A 130 14.34 -8.96 18.91
N ASN A 131 13.77 -8.06 19.71
CA ASN A 131 12.50 -8.27 20.41
C ASN A 131 11.59 -7.04 20.23
N ASP A 132 10.47 -7.03 20.94
CA ASP A 132 9.46 -5.97 20.84
C ASP A 132 9.80 -4.68 21.62
N ASP A 133 10.95 -4.64 22.32
CA ASP A 133 11.39 -3.46 23.09
C ASP A 133 11.88 -2.30 22.21
N SER A 134 12.12 -2.56 20.92
CA SER A 134 12.54 -1.56 19.95
C SER A 134 11.88 -1.82 18.60
N LEU A 135 11.47 -0.73 17.93
CA LEU A 135 11.01 -0.82 16.55
C LEU A 135 12.19 -1.20 15.63
N SER A 136 11.86 -1.94 14.59
CA SER A 136 12.80 -2.34 13.55
C SER A 136 13.25 -1.13 12.72
N MET A 137 14.51 -1.09 12.29
CA MET A 137 15.09 -0.08 11.39
C MET A 137 14.33 0.11 10.08
N ILE A 138 13.48 -0.84 9.71
CA ILE A 138 12.55 -0.74 8.59
C ILE A 138 11.62 0.47 8.71
N PHE A 139 11.40 0.99 9.92
CA PHE A 139 10.59 2.18 10.14
C PHE A 139 11.38 3.49 9.95
N TRP A 140 12.72 3.45 9.96
CA TRP A 140 13.57 4.64 9.82
C TRP A 140 14.18 4.80 8.43
N ALA A 141 14.28 6.04 7.95
CA ALA A 141 15.10 6.41 6.81
C ALA A 141 16.60 6.36 7.19
N PRO A 142 17.39 5.42 6.65
CA PRO A 142 18.75 5.23 7.15
C PRO A 142 19.70 6.42 6.92
N LYS A 143 19.41 7.26 5.91
CA LYS A 143 20.21 8.45 5.58
C LYS A 143 19.87 9.67 6.42
N GLU A 144 18.73 9.65 7.08
CA GLU A 144 18.23 10.74 7.93
C GLU A 144 18.42 10.42 9.42
N ARG A 145 18.81 9.18 9.75
CA ARG A 145 18.99 8.72 11.13
C ARG A 145 20.04 9.56 11.86
N ASP A 146 19.67 10.01 13.05
CA ASP A 146 20.56 10.64 14.02
C ASP A 146 20.58 9.79 15.31
N PRO A 147 21.73 9.22 15.72
CA PRO A 147 21.84 8.48 16.97
C PRO A 147 21.51 9.30 18.23
N ASP A 148 21.60 10.63 18.15
CA ASP A 148 21.30 11.55 19.25
C ASP A 148 19.84 12.07 19.21
N ASP A 149 19.11 11.81 18.12
CA ASP A 149 17.69 12.15 17.92
C ASP A 149 16.95 11.02 17.18
N GLU A 150 16.33 10.12 17.96
CA GLU A 150 15.68 8.91 17.47
C GLU A 150 14.43 9.19 16.61
N GLU A 151 13.85 10.39 16.65
CA GLU A 151 12.72 10.74 15.78
C GLU A 151 13.17 11.10 14.35
N GLN A 152 14.46 11.42 14.14
CA GLN A 152 14.97 11.76 12.81
C GLN A 152 14.88 10.58 11.84
N GLY A 153 14.17 10.81 10.74
CA GLY A 153 13.89 9.80 9.72
C GLY A 153 12.89 8.73 10.16
N MET A 154 12.35 8.78 11.38
CA MET A 154 11.33 7.84 11.84
C MET A 154 10.09 7.91 10.94
N GLY A 155 9.53 6.76 10.59
CA GLY A 155 8.37 6.63 9.70
C GLY A 155 8.65 6.89 8.21
N ARG A 156 9.88 7.26 7.81
CA ARG A 156 10.18 7.75 6.44
C ARG A 156 11.08 6.84 5.60
N ASN A 157 11.22 5.56 5.97
CA ASN A 157 12.08 4.63 5.23
C ASN A 157 11.70 4.53 3.72
N PRO A 158 12.61 4.85 2.78
CA PRO A 158 12.33 4.78 1.34
C PRO A 158 11.89 3.39 0.86
N LEU A 159 12.34 2.31 1.52
CA LEU A 159 11.89 0.96 1.23
C LEU A 159 10.37 0.84 1.44
N LEU A 160 9.86 1.35 2.56
CA LEU A 160 8.42 1.29 2.85
C LEU A 160 7.64 2.06 1.80
N VAL A 161 8.08 3.26 1.41
CA VAL A 161 7.44 4.05 0.35
C VAL A 161 7.38 3.29 -0.97
N ARG A 162 8.50 2.69 -1.39
CA ARG A 162 8.58 1.91 -2.65
C ARG A 162 7.66 0.69 -2.62
N LEU A 163 7.59 -0.02 -1.49
CA LEU A 163 6.69 -1.16 -1.31
C LEU A 163 5.22 -0.73 -1.28
N TYR A 164 4.92 0.38 -0.61
CA TYR A 164 3.58 0.97 -0.55
C TYR A 164 3.08 1.34 -1.95
N ARG A 165 3.90 2.05 -2.73
CA ARG A 165 3.58 2.35 -4.14
C ARG A 165 3.41 1.06 -4.95
N GLY A 166 4.27 0.07 -4.74
CA GLY A 166 4.16 -1.24 -5.40
C GLY A 166 2.83 -1.95 -5.14
N LEU A 167 2.35 -1.88 -3.90
CA LEU A 167 1.10 -2.48 -3.43
C LEU A 167 -0.14 -1.74 -3.97
N TRP A 168 -0.16 -0.41 -3.85
CA TRP A 168 -1.35 0.39 -4.11
C TRP A 168 -1.42 0.98 -5.52
N LEU A 169 -0.28 1.34 -6.10
CA LEU A 169 -0.17 2.00 -7.41
C LEU A 169 0.37 1.06 -8.51
N GLY A 170 0.93 -0.08 -8.11
CA GLY A 170 1.51 -1.10 -8.98
C GLY A 170 3.05 -1.08 -9.00
N LYS A 171 3.66 -2.25 -9.23
CA LYS A 171 5.12 -2.48 -9.13
C LYS A 171 5.98 -1.47 -9.91
N THR A 172 5.52 -1.06 -11.08
CA THR A 172 6.25 -0.13 -11.96
C THR A 172 6.33 1.29 -11.42
N LYS A 173 5.58 1.60 -10.35
CA LYS A 173 5.55 2.90 -9.67
C LYS A 173 6.36 2.94 -8.38
N ALA A 174 7.05 1.85 -8.02
CA ALA A 174 7.83 1.79 -6.78
C ALA A 174 8.84 2.96 -6.65
N TYR A 175 9.58 3.26 -7.70
CA TYR A 175 10.68 4.24 -7.67
C TYR A 175 10.31 5.66 -8.11
N ALA A 176 9.22 5.82 -8.85
CA ALA A 176 8.80 7.11 -9.37
C ALA A 176 7.38 7.41 -8.89
N ALA A 177 7.26 8.38 -7.98
CA ALA A 177 5.96 8.91 -7.59
C ALA A 177 5.20 9.35 -8.86
N PRO A 178 3.98 8.84 -9.08
CA PRO A 178 3.22 9.28 -10.23
C PRO A 178 2.68 10.71 -9.98
N SER A 179 2.58 11.52 -11.03
CA SER A 179 2.03 12.88 -10.95
C SER A 179 0.53 12.92 -10.64
N SER A 180 -0.13 11.78 -10.75
CA SER A 180 -1.55 11.57 -10.44
C SER A 180 -1.77 10.08 -10.17
N VAL A 181 -2.87 9.74 -9.50
CA VAL A 181 -3.20 8.33 -9.23
C VAL A 181 -3.35 7.56 -10.56
N PRO A 182 -2.60 6.46 -10.78
CA PRO A 182 -2.69 5.70 -12.02
C PRO A 182 -4.07 5.07 -12.20
N ARG A 183 -4.59 5.10 -13.43
CA ARG A 183 -5.88 4.46 -13.75
C ARG A 183 -5.83 2.96 -13.50
N GLY A 184 -6.86 2.44 -12.83
CA GLY A 184 -7.03 1.00 -12.60
C GLY A 184 -6.02 0.40 -11.62
N CYS A 185 -5.39 1.22 -10.77
CA CYS A 185 -4.58 0.73 -9.66
C CYS A 185 -5.45 0.29 -8.47
N ASN A 186 -4.84 -0.44 -7.53
CA ASN A 186 -5.52 -0.94 -6.33
C ASN A 186 -6.05 0.20 -5.45
N ALA A 187 -5.32 1.33 -5.36
CA ALA A 187 -5.76 2.51 -4.62
C ALA A 187 -7.13 3.00 -5.12
N GLN A 188 -7.31 3.14 -6.44
CA GLN A 188 -8.61 3.53 -7.02
C GLN A 188 -9.67 2.45 -6.84
N ALA A 189 -9.31 1.18 -7.07
CA ALA A 189 -10.25 0.07 -6.99
C ALA A 189 -10.85 -0.11 -5.59
N HIS A 190 -10.11 0.28 -4.55
CA HIS A 190 -10.50 0.14 -3.15
C HIS A 190 -10.88 1.46 -2.48
N GLY A 191 -10.88 2.59 -3.20
CA GLY A 191 -11.10 3.92 -2.61
C GLY A 191 -10.02 4.32 -1.61
N HIS A 192 -8.85 3.66 -1.64
CA HIS A 192 -7.72 3.92 -0.76
C HIS A 192 -6.89 5.08 -1.31
N LEU A 193 -7.43 6.30 -1.20
CA LEU A 193 -6.86 7.51 -1.78
C LEU A 193 -6.16 8.41 -0.75
N ARG A 194 -6.03 7.94 0.49
CA ARG A 194 -5.32 8.64 1.56
C ARG A 194 -4.54 7.61 2.38
N VAL A 195 -3.28 7.92 2.67
CA VAL A 195 -2.45 7.10 3.55
C VAL A 195 -2.96 7.24 4.98
N THR A 196 -3.06 6.11 5.67
CA THR A 196 -3.42 6.03 7.09
C THR A 196 -2.34 5.30 7.89
N ALA A 197 -2.32 5.49 9.21
CA ALA A 197 -1.42 4.77 10.11
C ALA A 197 -1.52 3.24 9.93
N GLU A 198 -2.74 2.71 9.78
CA GLU A 198 -2.99 1.28 9.56
C GLU A 198 -2.40 0.78 8.25
N SER A 199 -2.50 1.58 7.18
CA SER A 199 -1.92 1.22 5.89
C SER A 199 -0.39 1.24 5.91
N ILE A 200 0.22 2.16 6.68
CA ILE A 200 1.67 2.20 6.90
C ILE A 200 2.10 0.98 7.73
N ALA A 201 1.40 0.71 8.84
CA ALA A 201 1.68 -0.44 9.70
C ALA A 201 1.56 -1.76 8.93
N TYR A 202 0.54 -1.91 8.07
CA TYR A 202 0.37 -3.07 7.21
C TYR A 202 1.57 -3.26 6.26
N VAL A 203 1.98 -2.21 5.54
CA VAL A 203 3.13 -2.29 4.64
C VAL A 203 4.42 -2.53 5.40
N ALA A 204 4.60 -1.95 6.60
CA ALA A 204 5.76 -2.18 7.44
C ALA A 204 5.85 -3.64 7.90
N MET A 205 4.74 -4.25 8.33
CA MET A 205 4.69 -5.67 8.66
C MET A 205 5.05 -6.56 7.47
N GLN A 206 4.47 -6.25 6.29
CA GLN A 206 4.77 -6.96 5.05
C GLN A 206 6.25 -6.83 4.66
N ALA A 207 6.81 -5.61 4.79
CA ALA A 207 8.19 -5.32 4.48
C ALA A 207 9.14 -6.07 5.43
N ARG A 208 8.84 -6.09 6.74
CA ARG A 208 9.68 -6.77 7.73
C ARG A 208 9.65 -8.27 7.51
N PHE A 209 8.45 -8.83 7.25
CA PHE A 209 8.34 -10.21 6.83
C PHE A 209 9.14 -10.47 5.55
N ALA A 210 8.98 -9.66 4.50
CA ALA A 210 9.70 -9.83 3.24
C ALA A 210 11.23 -9.77 3.41
N CYS A 211 11.72 -8.99 4.38
CA CYS A 211 13.13 -8.86 4.71
C CYS A 211 13.67 -9.98 5.61
N SER A 212 12.82 -10.66 6.39
CA SER A 212 13.26 -11.70 7.32
C SER A 212 13.60 -13.03 6.62
N ALA A 213 14.23 -13.95 7.35
CA ALA A 213 14.50 -15.31 6.90
C ALA A 213 13.28 -16.26 7.06
N VAL A 214 12.23 -15.83 7.76
CA VAL A 214 11.05 -16.66 8.09
C VAL A 214 10.26 -16.98 6.83
N THR A 215 9.99 -18.25 6.54
CA THR A 215 9.31 -18.65 5.29
C THR A 215 7.79 -18.53 5.35
N ASP A 216 7.20 -18.66 6.54
CA ASP A 216 5.76 -18.69 6.74
C ASP A 216 5.29 -17.45 7.49
N TRP A 217 4.15 -16.90 7.09
CA TRP A 217 3.54 -15.80 7.83
C TRP A 217 3.12 -16.29 9.23
N LYS A 218 3.82 -15.79 10.25
CA LYS A 218 3.58 -16.11 11.65
C LYS A 218 3.57 -14.83 12.46
N LEU A 219 2.73 -14.83 13.49
CA LEU A 219 2.56 -13.69 14.38
C LEU A 219 3.75 -13.50 15.32
N ALA A 220 4.45 -14.58 15.67
CA ALA A 220 5.67 -14.54 16.46
C ALA A 220 6.87 -15.01 15.63
N ASP A 221 7.99 -14.30 15.77
CA ASP A 221 9.31 -14.60 15.20
C ASP A 221 10.37 -14.42 16.29
N GLY A 222 10.56 -15.46 17.10
CA GLY A 222 11.39 -15.41 18.30
C GLY A 222 10.72 -14.57 19.40
N ASP A 223 11.47 -13.62 19.97
CA ASP A 223 11.00 -12.69 21.00
C ASP A 223 10.29 -11.45 20.40
N TRP A 224 10.16 -11.40 19.08
CA TRP A 224 9.47 -10.33 18.36
C TRP A 224 8.11 -10.80 17.85
N THR A 225 7.11 -9.91 17.87
CA THR A 225 5.76 -10.18 17.38
C THR A 225 5.27 -9.13 16.40
N MET A 226 4.52 -9.60 15.39
CA MET A 226 3.84 -8.75 14.42
C MET A 226 2.82 -7.84 15.09
N GLN A 227 2.15 -8.32 16.14
CA GLN A 227 1.14 -7.54 16.86
C GLN A 227 1.75 -6.38 17.63
N ALA A 228 2.85 -6.60 18.35
CA ALA A 228 3.53 -5.51 19.05
C ALA A 228 4.05 -4.47 18.05
N PHE A 229 4.65 -4.91 16.94
CA PHE A 229 5.12 -3.99 15.91
C PHE A 229 3.99 -3.17 15.27
N TYR A 230 2.85 -3.80 14.97
CA TYR A 230 1.67 -3.08 14.49
C TYR A 230 1.20 -2.05 15.52
N LYS A 231 1.03 -2.48 16.79
CA LYS A 231 0.56 -1.62 17.87
C LYS A 231 1.48 -0.42 18.06
N ASN A 232 2.79 -0.62 18.13
CA ASN A 232 3.78 0.44 18.30
C ASN A 232 3.74 1.46 17.14
N ILE A 233 3.52 1.02 15.89
CA ILE A 233 3.36 1.95 14.75
C ILE A 233 2.05 2.73 14.84
N ILE A 234 0.95 2.08 15.21
CA ILE A 234 -0.34 2.76 15.41
C ILE A 234 -0.26 3.78 16.53
N GLU A 235 0.39 3.44 17.64
CA GLU A 235 0.59 4.35 18.76
C GLU A 235 1.47 5.53 18.38
N ALA A 236 2.57 5.30 17.65
CA ALA A 236 3.44 6.38 17.17
C ALA A 236 2.69 7.33 16.22
N LEU A 237 1.94 6.80 15.25
CA LEU A 237 1.21 7.60 14.24
C LEU A 237 -0.22 7.97 14.67
N TYR A 238 -0.55 7.84 15.95
CA TYR A 238 -1.89 8.16 16.45
C TYR A 238 -2.12 9.66 16.38
N LEU A 239 -3.25 10.06 15.78
CA LEU A 239 -3.71 11.44 15.80
C LEU A 239 -4.85 11.56 16.81
N ASP A 240 -4.61 12.24 17.92
CA ASP A 240 -5.68 12.68 18.81
C ASP A 240 -6.47 13.79 18.12
N GLU A 241 -7.81 13.74 18.18
CA GLU A 241 -8.66 14.77 17.55
C GLU A 241 -8.56 16.11 18.28
N ASP A 242 -8.27 16.10 19.58
CA ASP A 242 -8.20 17.30 20.42
C ASP A 242 -6.76 17.86 20.49
N ASP A 243 -5.74 17.03 20.32
CA ASP A 243 -4.32 17.41 20.42
C ASP A 243 -3.43 16.55 19.48
N PRO A 244 -3.49 16.77 18.15
CA PRO A 244 -2.73 15.97 17.20
C PRO A 244 -1.22 16.24 17.37
N ASP A 245 -0.46 15.17 17.53
CA ASP A 245 1.00 15.24 17.55
C ASP A 245 1.53 15.76 16.20
N GLU A 246 2.38 16.80 16.25
CA GLU A 246 2.88 17.51 15.06
C GLU A 246 3.73 16.58 14.17
N TRP A 247 4.54 15.71 14.79
CA TRP A 247 5.37 14.74 14.06
C TRP A 247 4.51 13.70 13.33
N ALA A 248 3.47 13.18 13.98
CA ALA A 248 2.56 12.22 13.38
C ALA A 248 1.77 12.84 12.21
N GLU A 249 1.26 14.06 12.36
CA GLU A 249 0.56 14.78 11.30
C GLU A 249 1.50 15.04 10.10
N GLU A 250 2.71 15.58 10.36
CA GLU A 250 3.68 15.87 9.32
C GLU A 250 4.09 14.59 8.58
N THR A 251 4.29 13.50 9.31
CA THR A 251 4.64 12.20 8.73
C THR A 251 3.53 11.68 7.81
N LEU A 252 2.26 11.73 8.23
CA LEU A 252 1.14 11.32 7.37
C LEU A 252 0.98 12.20 6.13
N ARG A 253 1.19 13.52 6.24
CA ARG A 253 1.18 14.46 5.11
C ARG A 253 2.34 14.22 4.15
N TRP A 254 3.53 13.93 4.68
CA TRP A 254 4.69 13.53 3.89
C TRP A 254 4.39 12.24 3.11
N TRP A 255 3.82 11.23 3.77
CA TRP A 255 3.40 9.99 3.11
C TRP A 255 2.39 10.22 1.99
N ASN A 256 1.36 11.04 2.21
CA ASN A 256 0.40 11.37 1.15
C ASN A 256 1.09 12.08 -0.03
N THR A 257 2.07 12.95 0.23
CA THR A 257 2.86 13.60 -0.82
C THR A 257 3.70 12.58 -1.60
N GLU A 258 4.35 11.65 -0.91
CA GLU A 258 5.14 10.59 -1.55
C GLU A 258 4.28 9.63 -2.38
N ILE A 259 3.07 9.30 -1.94
CA ILE A 259 2.22 8.30 -2.61
C ILE A 259 1.32 8.94 -3.68
N PHE A 260 0.68 10.06 -3.36
CA PHE A 260 -0.36 10.69 -4.17
C PHE A 260 0.02 12.06 -4.73
N GLY A 261 1.19 12.60 -4.37
CA GLY A 261 1.69 13.89 -4.86
C GLY A 261 1.09 15.11 -4.15
N LYS A 262 0.25 14.92 -3.13
CA LYS A 262 -0.41 15.98 -2.35
C LYS A 262 -0.50 15.58 -0.88
N PRO A 263 -0.35 16.50 0.08
CA PRO A 263 -0.38 16.18 1.50
C PRO A 263 -1.76 15.74 2.01
N GLU A 264 -2.85 16.13 1.35
CA GLU A 264 -4.23 15.74 1.72
C GLU A 264 -4.62 14.34 1.20
N GLY A 265 -3.79 13.74 0.33
CA GLY A 265 -4.10 12.55 -0.43
C GLY A 265 -4.66 12.87 -1.82
N ALA A 266 -5.28 11.88 -2.45
CA ALA A 266 -5.97 12.02 -3.72
C ALA A 266 -7.48 12.19 -3.51
N GLU A 267 -8.09 12.99 -4.37
CA GLU A 267 -9.54 13.05 -4.48
C GLU A 267 -10.03 11.88 -5.32
N GLU A 268 -11.22 11.36 -5.01
CA GLU A 268 -11.90 10.49 -5.97
C GLU A 268 -12.08 11.29 -7.26
N GLU A 269 -11.53 10.77 -8.37
CA GLU A 269 -11.96 11.26 -9.67
C GLU A 269 -13.47 11.03 -9.71
N THR A 270 -14.25 12.09 -9.55
CA THR A 270 -15.62 12.07 -10.02
C THR A 270 -15.50 11.71 -11.48
N ILE A 271 -15.87 10.49 -11.81
CA ILE A 271 -16.19 10.11 -13.18
C ILE A 271 -17.46 10.89 -13.47
N ALA A 272 -17.37 12.22 -13.65
CA ALA A 272 -18.16 12.87 -14.66
C ALA A 272 -17.90 11.98 -15.87
N ALA A 273 -18.94 11.25 -16.29
CA ALA A 273 -18.88 10.41 -17.47
C ALA A 273 -18.06 11.19 -18.49
N ASP A 274 -16.91 10.64 -18.87
CA ASP A 274 -15.96 11.29 -19.77
C ASP A 274 -16.76 11.47 -21.07
N GLU A 275 -17.52 12.58 -21.19
CA GLU A 275 -17.99 13.15 -22.44
C GLU A 275 -16.74 13.71 -23.12
N LYS A 276 -15.72 12.87 -23.29
CA LYS A 276 -14.84 12.94 -24.44
C LYS A 276 -15.70 12.58 -25.63
N GLU A 277 -16.47 13.60 -26.02
CA GLU A 277 -16.76 13.97 -27.38
C GLU A 277 -16.89 12.74 -28.26
N ALA A 278 -18.01 12.02 -28.11
CA ALA A 278 -18.41 11.03 -29.08
C ALA A 278 -18.43 11.75 -30.42
N SER A 279 -17.35 11.62 -31.19
CA SER A 279 -17.17 12.33 -32.45
C SER A 279 -18.48 12.16 -33.23
N HIS A 280 -19.19 13.28 -33.41
CA HIS A 280 -20.44 13.28 -34.15
C HIS A 280 -20.17 13.16 -35.65
N GLU A 281 -18.96 12.77 -36.08
CA GLU A 281 -18.60 12.59 -37.48
C GLU A 281 -19.57 11.64 -38.19
N LEU A 282 -19.98 10.55 -37.52
CA LEU A 282 -20.96 9.62 -38.07
C LEU A 282 -22.38 10.22 -38.14
N LYS A 283 -22.83 10.95 -37.11
CA LYS A 283 -24.14 11.64 -37.12
C LYS A 283 -24.16 12.77 -38.17
N ASN A 284 -23.11 13.57 -38.24
CA ASN A 284 -22.93 14.65 -39.21
C ASN A 284 -22.80 14.11 -40.64
N CYS A 285 -22.10 13.00 -40.84
CA CYS A 285 -22.04 12.32 -42.14
C CYS A 285 -23.39 11.76 -42.57
N ARG A 286 -24.17 11.16 -41.64
CA ARG A 286 -25.53 10.66 -41.93
C ARG A 286 -26.47 11.80 -42.32
N SER A 287 -26.52 12.86 -41.51
CA SER A 287 -27.33 14.06 -41.81
C SER A 287 -26.93 14.72 -43.15
N LYS A 288 -25.63 14.88 -43.43
CA LYS A 288 -25.16 15.42 -44.72
C LYS A 288 -25.49 14.49 -45.90
N ARG A 289 -25.56 13.17 -45.71
CA ARG A 289 -25.95 12.20 -46.76
C ARG A 289 -27.46 12.25 -47.01
N GLU A 290 -28.26 12.35 -45.96
CA GLU A 290 -29.72 12.48 -46.03
C GLU A 290 -30.13 13.79 -46.72
N ALA A 291 -29.54 14.92 -46.34
CA ALA A 291 -29.78 16.21 -47.01
C ALA A 291 -29.43 16.17 -48.51
N ARG A 292 -28.31 15.52 -48.88
CA ARG A 292 -27.94 15.32 -50.29
C ARG A 292 -28.92 14.39 -51.02
N ALA A 293 -29.41 13.35 -50.37
CA ALA A 293 -30.41 12.44 -50.94
C ALA A 293 -31.75 13.15 -51.16
N ALA A 294 -32.21 13.93 -50.18
CA ALA A 294 -33.43 14.74 -50.29
C ALA A 294 -33.32 15.77 -51.42
N LYS A 295 -32.18 16.46 -51.55
CA LYS A 295 -31.94 17.42 -52.64
C LYS A 295 -31.95 16.74 -54.02
N ARG A 296 -31.36 15.55 -54.15
CA ARG A 296 -31.43 14.75 -55.39
C ARG A 296 -32.84 14.27 -55.71
N ALA A 297 -33.61 13.85 -54.70
CA ALA A 297 -34.99 13.42 -54.87
C ALA A 297 -35.90 14.59 -55.28
N ALA A 298 -35.74 15.77 -54.68
CA ALA A 298 -36.43 16.99 -55.05
C ALA A 298 -36.10 17.43 -56.49
N ALA A 299 -34.82 17.40 -56.88
CA ALA A 299 -34.41 17.70 -58.25
C ALA A 299 -34.99 16.71 -59.28
N ARG A 300 -35.05 15.41 -58.94
CA ARG A 300 -35.71 14.39 -59.79
C ARG A 300 -37.21 14.65 -59.92
N ARG A 301 -37.90 14.99 -58.83
CA ARG A 301 -39.34 15.34 -58.85
C ARG A 301 -39.61 16.60 -59.66
N ALA A 302 -38.79 17.64 -59.52
CA ALA A 302 -38.91 18.87 -60.30
C ALA A 302 -38.68 18.61 -61.80
N LYS A 303 -37.69 17.80 -62.15
CA LYS A 303 -37.42 17.41 -63.53
C LYS A 303 -38.53 16.53 -64.13
N ALA A 304 -39.11 15.63 -63.35
CA ALA A 304 -40.26 14.83 -63.78
C ALA A 304 -41.53 15.67 -63.96
N ALA A 305 -41.76 16.67 -63.09
CA ALA A 305 -42.88 17.60 -63.21
C ALA A 305 -42.74 18.51 -64.44
N GLN A 306 -41.53 18.98 -64.77
CA GLN A 306 -41.28 19.75 -66.00
C GLN A 306 -41.44 18.91 -67.28
N ALA A 307 -41.16 17.61 -67.23
CA ALA A 307 -41.33 16.69 -68.36
C ALA A 307 -42.80 16.26 -68.58
N ALA A 308 -43.70 16.50 -67.62
CA ALA A 308 -45.13 16.17 -67.71
C ALA A 308 -46.01 17.34 -68.20
N VAL A 309 -45.40 18.50 -68.46
CA VAL A 309 -46.07 19.74 -68.92
C VAL A 309 -45.73 20.05 -70.41
N VAL A 310 -45.04 19.13 -71.09
CA VAL A 310 -44.79 19.12 -72.54
C VAL A 310 -45.54 17.96 -73.16
#